data_AF-A0A7D5MBN0-F1
#
_entry.id   AF-A0A7D5MBN0-F1
#
_cell.length_a   1.000
_cell.length_b   1.000
_cell.length_c   1.000
_cell.angle_alpha   90.00
_cell.angle_beta   90.00
_cell.angle_gamma   90.00
#
_symmetry.space_group_name_H-M   'P 1'
#
loop_
_entity.id
_entity.type
_entity.pdbx_description
1 polymer ?
#
loop_
_entity_poly.entity_id
_entity_poly.type
_entity_poly.pdbx_seq_one_letter_code
_entity_poly.pdbx_strand_id
1 'polypeptide(L)'
;MNKKITLAVVLTIIVFGIGLSVVQNTQNSEKYSRVFYLDATFYKDKKYVEIKFDDSTQKTASSVLEIQGMETSFQKTFTGSNFTIQVPFDSVPKYGWKTMPVTLVVVHSEFGKVGVKVDIHDFGEPSGNLIFSEP
;
A
#
# COMPACT_ATOMS: atom_id res chain seq x y z
N MET A 1 -31.23 -19.60 11.42
CA MET A 1 -30.58 -18.75 12.45
C MET A 1 -29.44 -18.00 11.77
N ASN A 2 -29.68 -16.73 11.44
CA ASN A 2 -28.85 -15.96 10.52
C ASN A 2 -27.66 -15.36 11.29
N LYS A 3 -26.46 -15.88 11.06
CA LYS A 3 -25.23 -15.30 11.62
C LYS A 3 -24.91 -14.01 10.88
N LYS A 4 -25.28 -12.88 11.47
CA LYS A 4 -24.82 -11.55 11.02
C LYS A 4 -23.30 -11.52 11.22
N ILE A 5 -22.55 -11.41 10.13
CA ILE A 5 -21.11 -11.16 10.18
C ILE A 5 -20.96 -9.68 10.53
N THR A 6 -20.64 -9.39 11.79
CA THR A 6 -20.34 -8.04 12.25
C THR A 6 -18.97 -7.65 11.70
N LEU A 7 -18.96 -6.79 10.69
CA LEU A 7 -17.75 -6.16 10.17
C LEU A 7 -17.24 -5.19 11.25
N ALA A 8 -16.23 -5.61 12.01
CA ALA A 8 -15.62 -4.78 13.04
C ALA A 8 -14.83 -3.64 12.36
N VAL A 9 -15.40 -2.44 12.39
CA VAL A 9 -14.71 -1.19 12.08
C VAL A 9 -13.67 -0.98 13.18
N VAL A 10 -12.40 -1.14 12.85
CA VAL A 10 -11.28 -0.89 13.77
C VAL A 10 -11.05 0.61 13.85
N LEU A 11 -11.11 1.13 15.08
CA LEU A 11 -10.89 2.52 15.45
C LEU A 11 -9.57 3.07 14.92
N THR A 12 -9.67 4.16 14.17
CA THR A 12 -8.59 4.93 13.57
C THR A 12 -7.72 5.56 14.66
N ILE A 13 -6.49 5.07 14.83
CA ILE A 13 -5.43 5.89 15.41
C ILE A 13 -4.96 6.78 14.26
N ILE A 14 -5.30 8.07 14.32
CA ILE A 14 -4.77 9.08 13.40
C ILE A 14 -3.28 9.26 13.73
N VAL A 15 -2.47 8.33 13.24
CA VAL A 15 -1.03 8.58 13.10
C VAL A 15 -0.93 9.42 11.83
N PHE A 16 -0.94 10.73 12.06
CA PHE A 16 -0.52 11.80 11.17
C PHE A 16 -0.29 11.33 9.72
N GLY A 17 -1.23 11.69 8.83
CA GLY A 17 -0.99 11.62 7.40
C GLY A 17 0.34 12.28 7.13
N ILE A 18 1.36 11.47 6.85
CA ILE A 18 2.62 12.00 6.37
C ILE A 18 2.28 12.37 4.94
N GLY A 19 1.81 13.61 4.75
CA GLY A 19 2.13 14.36 3.56
C GLY A 19 3.65 14.40 3.49
N LEU A 20 4.25 13.31 3.03
CA LEU A 20 5.66 13.23 2.77
C LEU A 20 5.91 14.33 1.75
N SER A 21 6.63 15.36 2.16
CA SER A 21 7.29 16.24 1.22
C SER A 21 8.41 15.41 0.60
N VAL A 22 8.03 14.54 -0.35
CA VAL A 22 8.90 13.53 -0.95
C VAL A 22 10.00 14.24 -1.72
N VAL A 23 11.24 14.13 -1.24
CA VAL A 23 12.40 14.30 -2.12
C VAL A 23 12.63 12.96 -2.80
N GLN A 24 12.43 12.89 -4.11
CA GLN A 24 12.75 11.70 -4.88
C GLN A 24 14.28 11.60 -5.01
N ASN A 25 14.88 10.65 -4.29
CA ASN A 25 16.31 10.32 -4.44
C ASN A 25 16.47 9.12 -5.39
N THR A 26 16.89 9.40 -6.63
CA THR A 26 17.02 8.39 -7.69
C THR A 26 18.07 7.32 -7.38
N GLN A 27 19.14 7.66 -6.66
CA GLN A 27 20.21 6.70 -6.33
C GLN A 27 19.74 5.64 -5.34
N ASN A 28 18.89 6.02 -4.37
CA ASN A 28 18.35 5.08 -3.39
C ASN A 28 17.18 4.26 -3.95
N SER A 29 16.49 4.76 -4.98
CA SER A 29 15.38 4.04 -5.64
C SER A 29 15.80 2.66 -6.18
N GLU A 30 16.99 2.53 -6.78
CA GLU A 30 17.50 1.24 -7.26
C GLU A 30 17.85 0.28 -6.12
N LYS A 31 18.34 0.81 -4.99
CA LYS A 31 18.63 0.01 -3.80
C LYS A 31 17.33 -0.55 -3.23
N TYR A 32 16.30 0.29 -3.10
CA TYR A 32 15.02 -0.09 -2.54
C TYR A 32 14.25 -1.06 -3.43
N SER A 33 14.28 -0.90 -4.76
CA SER A 33 13.59 -1.81 -5.68
C SER A 33 14.12 -3.25 -5.68
N ARG A 34 15.35 -3.47 -5.19
CA ARG A 34 15.91 -4.82 -4.99
C ARG A 34 15.50 -5.45 -3.66
N VAL A 35 15.02 -4.65 -2.71
CA VAL A 35 14.70 -5.11 -1.35
C VAL A 35 13.19 -5.22 -1.15
N PHE A 36 12.46 -4.19 -1.58
CA PHE A 36 11.02 -4.07 -1.38
C PHE A 36 10.25 -4.48 -2.62
N TYR A 37 9.27 -5.34 -2.40
CA TYR A 37 8.20 -5.64 -3.34
C TYR A 37 6.89 -5.05 -2.81
N LEU A 38 6.15 -4.39 -3.69
CA LEU A 38 4.80 -3.94 -3.44
C LEU A 38 3.98 -4.14 -4.71
N ASP A 39 2.79 -4.68 -4.59
CA ASP A 39 1.87 -4.86 -5.70
C ASP A 39 0.44 -4.56 -5.26
N ALA A 40 -0.36 -4.02 -6.17
CA ALA A 40 -1.76 -3.71 -5.95
C ALA A 40 -2.59 -4.14 -7.17
N THR A 41 -3.13 -5.35 -7.12
CA THR A 41 -3.89 -5.95 -8.22
C THR A 41 -5.40 -5.83 -7.98
N PHE A 42 -6.14 -5.22 -8.90
CA PHE A 42 -7.60 -5.19 -8.88
C PHE A 42 -8.21 -6.43 -9.54
N TYR A 43 -9.05 -7.14 -8.79
CA TYR A 43 -9.82 -8.27 -9.27
C TYR A 43 -11.27 -7.85 -9.53
N LYS A 44 -11.55 -7.41 -10.77
CA LYS A 44 -12.85 -6.88 -11.16
C LYS A 44 -14.04 -7.79 -10.81
N ASP A 45 -13.93 -9.08 -11.12
CA ASP A 45 -15.02 -10.05 -10.87
C ASP A 45 -15.26 -10.30 -9.38
N LYS A 46 -14.22 -10.09 -8.55
CA LYS A 46 -14.26 -10.32 -7.12
C LYS A 46 -14.46 -9.03 -6.30
N LYS A 47 -14.38 -7.86 -6.95
CA LYS A 47 -14.57 -6.53 -6.37
C LYS A 47 -13.65 -6.25 -5.17
N TYR A 48 -12.37 -6.53 -5.33
CA TYR A 48 -11.35 -6.14 -4.37
C TYR A 48 -10.03 -5.80 -5.04
N VAL A 49 -9.23 -4.99 -4.36
CA VAL A 49 -7.80 -4.82 -4.63
C VAL A 49 -7.02 -5.70 -3.65
N GLU A 50 -6.17 -6.58 -4.17
CA GLU A 50 -5.21 -7.33 -3.38
C GLU A 50 -3.90 -6.57 -3.33
N ILE A 51 -3.44 -6.25 -2.12
CA ILE A 51 -2.19 -5.55 -1.90
C ILE A 51 -1.22 -6.52 -1.23
N LYS A 52 -0.05 -6.67 -1.84
CA LYS A 52 1.03 -7.54 -1.35
C LYS A 52 2.27 -6.72 -1.11
N PHE A 53 2.86 -6.89 0.06
CA PHE A 53 4.15 -6.29 0.41
C PHE A 53 5.09 -7.38 0.89
N ASP A 54 6.35 -7.30 0.47
CA ASP A 54 7.45 -8.12 0.97
C ASP A 54 8.74 -7.29 1.06
N ASP A 55 9.43 -7.43 2.18
CA ASP A 55 10.80 -6.98 2.39
C ASP A 55 11.69 -8.22 2.51
N SER A 56 12.46 -8.47 1.46
CA SER A 56 13.35 -9.63 1.34
C SER A 56 14.43 -9.71 2.43
N THR A 57 14.73 -8.62 3.12
CA THR A 57 15.74 -8.59 4.19
C THR A 57 15.16 -8.90 5.58
N GLN A 58 13.83 -8.97 5.71
CA GLN A 58 13.12 -9.22 6.97
C GLN A 58 13.44 -8.19 8.07
N LYS A 59 13.80 -6.96 7.69
CA LYS A 59 14.27 -5.90 8.58
C LYS A 59 13.25 -4.77 8.77
N THR A 60 12.07 -4.91 8.17
CA THR A 60 10.92 -4.03 8.41
C THR A 60 10.28 -4.35 9.76
N ALA A 61 10.27 -3.35 10.63
CA ALA A 61 9.61 -3.42 11.93
C ALA A 61 8.09 -3.23 11.79
N SER A 62 7.69 -2.23 11.01
CA SER A 62 6.28 -1.91 10.76
C SER A 62 6.10 -1.19 9.45
N SER A 63 4.88 -1.23 8.91
CA SER A 63 4.50 -0.44 7.75
C SER A 63 3.10 0.15 7.92
N VAL A 64 2.87 1.31 7.32
CA VAL A 64 1.57 2.00 7.31
C VAL A 64 1.09 2.08 5.87
N LEU A 65 0.05 1.31 5.55
CA LEU A 65 -0.60 1.22 4.26
C LEU A 65 -1.73 2.25 4.16
N GLU A 66 -1.85 2.93 3.03
CA GLU A 66 -2.96 3.81 2.68
C GLU A 66 -3.37 3.61 1.21
N ILE A 67 -4.67 3.74 0.91
CA ILE A 67 -5.18 3.87 -0.45
C ILE A 67 -5.72 5.29 -0.60
N GLN A 68 -5.07 6.09 -1.42
CA GLN A 68 -5.42 7.51 -1.58
C GLN A 68 -6.65 7.68 -2.48
N GLY A 69 -7.41 8.74 -2.23
CA GLY A 69 -8.55 9.14 -3.06
C GLY A 69 -9.81 8.29 -2.90
N MET A 70 -9.87 7.38 -1.91
CA MET A 70 -11.10 6.66 -1.57
C MET A 70 -12.13 7.60 -0.94
N GLU A 71 -13.43 7.37 -1.19
CA GLU A 71 -14.51 8.15 -0.55
C GLU A 71 -14.44 8.07 0.98
N THR A 72 -14.17 6.87 1.50
CA THR A 72 -13.81 6.63 2.90
C THR A 72 -12.33 6.33 2.96
N SER A 73 -11.56 7.08 3.75
CA SER A 73 -10.13 6.87 3.88
C SER A 73 -9.83 5.44 4.36
N PHE A 74 -8.86 4.80 3.72
CA PHE A 74 -8.36 3.50 4.13
C PHE A 74 -6.92 3.63 4.61
N GLN A 75 -6.67 3.27 5.86
CA GLN A 75 -5.33 3.19 6.44
C GLN A 75 -5.23 1.95 7.32
N LYS A 76 -4.10 1.25 7.24
CA LYS A 76 -3.83 0.10 8.11
C LYS A 76 -2.35 -0.03 8.44
N THR A 77 -2.05 -0.28 9.70
CA THR A 77 -0.67 -0.58 10.15
C THR A 77 -0.46 -2.09 10.20
N PHE A 78 0.70 -2.53 9.71
CA PHE A 78 1.17 -3.90 9.80
C PHE A 78 2.48 -3.94 10.59
N THR A 79 2.69 -5.04 11.30
CA THR A 79 3.96 -5.37 11.95
C THR A 79 4.63 -6.49 11.17
N GLY A 80 5.95 -6.42 11.01
CA GLY A 80 6.72 -7.40 10.25
C GLY A 80 6.94 -7.01 8.79
N SER A 81 7.62 -7.90 8.07
CA SER A 81 8.24 -7.62 6.78
C SER A 81 7.48 -8.14 5.57
N ASN A 82 6.28 -8.68 5.77
CA ASN A 82 5.39 -9.04 4.66
C ASN A 82 3.93 -8.97 5.10
N PHE A 83 3.04 -8.78 4.12
CA PHE A 83 1.61 -8.97 4.31
C PHE A 83 0.91 -9.19 2.96
N THR A 84 -0.29 -9.74 3.02
CA THR A 84 -1.26 -9.71 1.92
C THR A 84 -2.61 -9.31 2.50
N ILE A 85 -3.28 -8.35 1.85
CA ILE A 85 -4.60 -7.89 2.26
C ILE A 85 -5.51 -7.71 1.04
N GLN A 86 -6.79 -7.99 1.21
CA GLN A 86 -7.83 -7.69 0.24
C GLN A 86 -8.67 -6.53 0.76
N VAL A 87 -8.74 -5.44 0.00
CA VAL A 87 -9.55 -4.28 0.31
C VAL A 87 -10.72 -4.24 -0.67
N PRO A 88 -11.98 -4.27 -0.18
CA PRO A 88 -13.15 -4.17 -1.05
C PRO A 88 -13.09 -2.92 -1.93
N PHE A 89 -13.36 -3.09 -3.22
CA PHE A 89 -13.31 -2.01 -4.20
C PHE A 89 -14.28 -2.32 -5.34
N ASP A 90 -15.29 -1.49 -5.55
CA ASP A 90 -16.42 -1.84 -6.42
C ASP A 90 -16.10 -1.75 -7.91
N SER A 91 -15.33 -0.75 -8.31
CA SER A 91 -15.05 -0.45 -9.71
C SER A 91 -13.83 0.42 -9.88
N VAL A 92 -13.21 0.38 -11.06
CA VAL A 92 -12.13 1.31 -11.45
C VAL A 92 -12.57 2.77 -11.26
N PRO A 93 -11.72 3.66 -10.71
CA PRO A 93 -12.03 5.08 -10.54
C PRO A 93 -12.32 5.77 -11.87
N LYS A 94 -13.19 6.79 -11.87
CA LYS A 94 -13.57 7.56 -13.06
C LYS A 94 -12.37 8.10 -13.87
N TYR A 95 -11.29 8.47 -13.17
CA TYR A 95 -10.07 9.03 -13.76
C TYR A 95 -8.90 8.03 -13.77
N GLY A 96 -9.18 6.74 -13.55
CA GLY A 96 -8.21 5.66 -13.55
C GLY A 96 -7.34 5.58 -12.29
N TRP A 97 -6.55 4.51 -12.21
CA TRP A 97 -5.79 4.14 -11.02
C TRP A 97 -4.70 5.14 -10.61
N LYS A 98 -4.17 5.93 -11.55
CA LYS A 98 -3.20 7.00 -11.26
C LYS A 98 -3.72 8.05 -10.28
N THR A 99 -5.03 8.16 -10.14
CA THR A 99 -5.67 9.10 -9.20
C THR A 99 -5.91 8.50 -7.82
N MET A 100 -5.71 7.19 -7.68
CA MET A 100 -5.92 6.44 -6.44
C MET A 100 -4.79 5.44 -6.19
N PRO A 101 -3.55 5.92 -5.98
CA PRO A 101 -2.42 5.03 -5.74
C PRO A 101 -2.49 4.37 -4.35
N VAL A 102 -1.78 3.26 -4.22
CA VAL A 102 -1.44 2.64 -2.94
C VAL A 102 -0.13 3.21 -2.44
N THR A 103 -0.10 3.67 -1.19
CA THR A 103 1.10 4.16 -0.52
C THR A 103 1.41 3.34 0.72
N LEU A 104 2.69 3.15 0.98
CA LEU A 104 3.20 2.44 2.13
C LEU A 104 4.34 3.24 2.76
N VAL A 105 4.28 3.52 4.05
CA VAL A 105 5.44 4.02 4.81
C VAL A 105 6.05 2.86 5.57
N VAL A 106 7.22 2.40 5.14
CA VAL A 106 7.98 1.29 5.71
C VAL A 106 8.97 1.82 6.74
N VAL A 107 8.95 1.27 7.96
CA VAL A 107 9.96 1.51 9.00
C VAL A 107 10.94 0.35 8.98
N HIS A 108 12.10 0.57 8.36
CA HIS A 108 13.14 -0.42 8.14
C HIS A 108 14.35 -0.16 9.02
N SER A 109 14.87 -1.19 9.69
CA SER A 109 15.98 -1.03 10.66
C SER A 109 17.28 -0.51 10.04
N GLU A 110 17.52 -0.77 8.74
CA GLU A 110 18.73 -0.29 8.04
C GLU A 110 18.49 1.01 7.26
N PHE A 111 17.27 1.24 6.77
CA PHE A 111 16.99 2.35 5.84
C PHE A 111 16.21 3.49 6.51
N GLY A 112 15.81 3.34 7.77
CA GLY A 112 14.92 4.27 8.43
C GLY A 112 13.52 4.19 7.82
N LYS A 113 12.88 5.36 7.65
CA LYS A 113 11.56 5.44 7.03
C LYS A 113 11.70 5.55 5.52
N VAL A 114 11.02 4.67 4.79
CA VAL A 114 10.97 4.70 3.32
C VAL A 114 9.51 4.72 2.90
N GLY A 115 9.10 5.71 2.11
CA GLY A 115 7.79 5.71 1.46
C GLY A 115 7.86 4.98 0.13
N VAL A 116 6.92 4.08 -0.12
CA VAL A 116 6.76 3.30 -1.35
C VAL A 116 5.38 3.59 -1.92
N LYS A 117 5.28 3.83 -3.22
CA LYS A 117 4.02 4.06 -3.92
C LYS A 117 3.94 3.17 -5.16
N VAL A 118 2.76 2.62 -5.40
CA VAL A 118 2.41 1.91 -6.64
C VAL A 118 1.01 2.31 -7.09
N ASP A 119 0.79 2.37 -8.40
CA ASP A 119 -0.55 2.48 -8.95
C ASP A 119 -1.22 1.11 -8.93
N ILE A 120 -2.53 1.08 -8.70
CA ILE A 120 -3.33 -0.15 -8.86
C ILE A 120 -3.37 -0.52 -10.35
N HIS A 121 -3.33 -1.81 -10.66
CA HIS A 121 -3.52 -2.31 -12.03
C HIS A 121 -4.56 -3.42 -12.06
N ASP A 122 -5.15 -3.70 -13.23
CA ASP A 122 -6.12 -4.77 -13.36
C ASP A 122 -5.43 -6.15 -13.37
N PHE A 123 -6.13 -7.18 -12.89
CA PHE A 123 -5.62 -8.55 -12.93
C PHE A 123 -5.27 -8.99 -14.36
N GLY A 124 -4.05 -9.48 -14.54
CA GLY A 124 -3.51 -9.87 -15.84
C GLY A 124 -2.75 -8.76 -16.57
N GLU A 125 -2.85 -7.52 -16.11
CA GLU A 125 -2.00 -6.41 -16.57
C GLU A 125 -0.69 -6.37 -15.77
N PRO A 126 0.40 -5.84 -16.37
CA PRO A 126 1.65 -5.68 -15.65
C PRO A 126 1.53 -4.63 -14.54
N SER A 127 2.19 -4.90 -13.41
CA SER A 127 2.32 -3.93 -12.33
C SER A 127 3.16 -2.73 -12.74
N GLY A 128 2.81 -1.55 -12.19
CA GLY A 128 3.54 -0.32 -12.43
C GLY A 128 4.89 -0.27 -11.70
N ASN A 129 5.71 0.73 -12.04
CA ASN A 129 6.97 0.95 -11.34
C ASN A 129 6.71 1.42 -9.91
N LEU A 130 7.48 0.87 -8.96
CA LEU A 130 7.53 1.40 -7.60
C LEU A 130 8.21 2.76 -7.58
N ILE A 131 7.56 3.71 -6.92
CA ILE A 131 8.12 5.04 -6.66
C ILE A 131 8.51 5.11 -5.19
N PHE A 132 9.77 5.43 -4.94
CA PHE A 132 10.31 5.53 -3.58
C PHE A 132 10.49 6.98 -3.15
N SER A 133 10.48 7.17 -1.84
CA SER A 133 10.59 8.46 -1.18
C SER A 133 11.25 8.34 0.19
N GLU A 134 11.97 9.38 0.58
CA GLU A 134 12.51 9.54 1.92
C GLU A 134 11.82 10.76 2.57
N PRO A 135 11.47 10.69 3.88
CA PRO A 135 10.96 11.82 4.65
C PRO A 135 12.00 12.92 4.88
#